data_AF-A0A3D0Y922-F1
#
_entry.id   AF-A0A3D0Y922-F1
#
_cell.length_a   1.000
_cell.length_b   1.000
_cell.length_c   1.000
_cell.angle_alpha   90.00
_cell.angle_beta   90.00
_cell.angle_gamma   90.00
#
_symmetry.space_group_name_H-M   'P 1'
#
loop_
_entity.id
_entity.type
_entity.pdbx_description
1 polymer ?
#
loop_
_entity_poly.entity_id
_entity_poly.type
_entity_poly.pdbx_seq_one_letter_code
_entity_poly.pdbx_strand_id
1 'polypeptide(L)'
;MKNYKEIYEKFIKGGDKTLRRLIFAFIIGLILMNISNFVFDKKDTNIQETTEKTMSLKEEDSKYKTTIEKRLSKALENVPGAGKTEVIINIEENKDNFNDKANQVKGVLVISEGAGNLKVKEEIQKATQILLDLPIHKVYVLGNGNLK
;
A
#
# COMPACT_ATOMS: atom_id res chain seq x y z
N MET A 1 30.50 21.54 25.90
CA MET A 1 29.04 21.71 26.11
C MET A 1 28.74 22.96 26.96
N LYS A 2 29.11 24.19 26.53
CA LYS A 2 28.84 25.42 27.32
C LYS A 2 28.02 26.50 26.57
N ASN A 3 28.03 26.47 25.24
CA ASN A 3 27.50 27.55 24.39
C ASN A 3 25.99 27.83 24.57
N TYR A 4 25.18 26.84 24.97
CA TYR A 4 23.75 27.05 25.20
C TYR A 4 23.46 28.02 26.36
N LYS A 5 24.35 28.09 27.36
CA LYS A 5 24.18 28.97 28.53
C LYS A 5 24.37 30.45 28.17
N GLU A 6 25.32 30.75 27.30
CA GLU A 6 25.58 32.12 26.82
C GLU A 6 24.43 32.64 25.94
N ILE A 7 23.85 31.76 25.11
CA ILE A 7 22.69 32.08 24.28
C ILE A 7 21.47 32.37 25.17
N TYR A 8 21.22 31.54 26.20
CA TYR A 8 20.11 31.75 27.15
C TYR A 8 20.23 33.08 27.91
N GLU A 9 21.40 33.39 28.46
CA GLU A 9 21.63 34.63 29.23
C GLU A 9 21.53 35.88 28.33
N LYS A 10 22.08 35.87 27.11
CA LYS A 10 21.99 37.02 26.20
C LYS A 10 20.60 37.23 25.59
N PHE A 11 19.99 36.19 25.03
CA PHE A 11 18.78 36.34 24.21
C PHE A 11 17.46 36.13 24.96
N ILE A 12 17.40 35.20 25.92
CA ILE A 12 16.15 34.89 26.64
C ILE A 12 16.01 35.73 27.91
N LYS A 13 17.12 35.94 28.64
CA LYS A 13 17.12 36.71 29.90
C LYS A 13 17.25 38.22 29.67
N GLY A 14 18.15 38.64 28.78
CA GLY A 14 18.39 40.05 28.41
C GLY A 14 17.45 40.65 27.34
N GLY A 15 16.63 39.83 26.67
CA GLY A 15 15.70 40.28 25.63
C GLY A 15 14.45 40.98 26.18
N ASP A 16 14.01 42.04 25.48
CA ASP A 16 12.78 42.78 25.79
C ASP A 16 11.52 41.89 25.73
N LYS A 17 10.44 42.35 26.39
CA LYS A 17 9.16 41.64 26.54
C LYS A 17 8.55 41.25 25.19
N THR A 18 8.78 42.06 24.15
CA THR A 18 8.37 41.81 22.77
C THR A 18 9.13 40.64 22.13
N LEU A 19 10.47 40.66 22.18
CA LEU A 19 11.34 39.61 21.68
C LEU A 19 11.06 38.27 22.38
N ARG A 20 10.84 38.30 23.71
CA ARG A 20 10.49 37.11 24.49
C ARG A 20 9.19 36.45 24.01
N ARG A 21 8.15 37.25 23.72
CA ARG A 21 6.88 36.74 23.15
C ARG A 21 7.10 36.13 21.76
N LEU A 22 7.95 36.74 20.92
CA LEU A 22 8.27 36.22 19.59
C LEU A 22 9.01 34.88 19.64
N ILE A 23 9.99 34.74 20.54
CA ILE A 23 10.73 33.47 20.75
C ILE A 23 9.79 32.37 21.26
N PHE A 24 8.90 32.68 22.22
CA PHE A 24 7.89 31.72 22.67
C PHE A 24 6.93 31.31 21.54
N ALA A 25 6.45 32.26 20.72
CA ALA A 25 5.60 31.97 19.57
C ALA A 25 6.30 31.08 18.53
N PHE A 26 7.60 31.30 18.28
CA PHE A 26 8.40 30.48 17.37
C PHE A 26 8.62 29.06 17.90
N ILE A 27 8.94 28.90 19.18
CA ILE A 27 9.08 27.57 19.83
C ILE A 27 7.74 26.83 19.83
N ILE A 28 6.63 27.52 20.13
CA ILE A 28 5.28 26.95 20.05
C ILE A 28 4.96 26.53 18.60
N GLY A 29 5.31 27.34 17.60
CA GLY A 29 5.16 27.00 16.19
C GLY A 29 5.94 25.75 15.79
N LEU A 30 7.21 25.63 16.18
CA LEU A 30 8.03 24.43 15.94
C LEU A 30 7.46 23.19 16.64
N ILE A 31 6.95 23.33 17.87
CA ILE A 31 6.28 22.23 18.59
C ILE A 31 5.02 21.79 17.84
N LEU A 32 4.15 22.73 17.44
CA LEU A 32 2.94 22.45 16.68
C LEU A 32 3.23 21.80 15.31
N MET A 33 4.29 22.23 14.64
CA MET A 33 4.73 21.69 13.35
C MET A 33 5.25 20.25 13.43
N ASN A 34 5.66 19.78 14.63
CA ASN A 34 6.01 18.37 14.87
C ASN A 34 4.82 17.54 15.42
N ILE A 35 3.78 18.20 15.94
CA ILE A 35 2.59 17.54 16.52
C ILE A 35 1.68 16.92 15.46
N SER A 36 1.80 17.28 14.17
CA SER A 36 1.09 16.59 13.08
C SER A 36 1.40 15.09 13.04
N ASN A 37 2.64 14.69 13.36
CA ASN A 37 3.04 13.28 13.42
C ASN A 37 2.58 12.56 14.71
N PHE A 38 2.04 13.29 15.70
CA PHE A 38 1.57 12.72 16.97
C PHE A 38 0.05 12.66 17.08
N VAL A 39 -0.68 13.61 16.49
CA VAL A 39 -2.15 13.65 16.53
C VAL A 39 -2.80 12.60 15.60
N PHE A 40 -2.04 12.03 14.67
CA PHE A 40 -2.49 10.94 13.79
C PHE A 40 -2.29 9.51 14.34
N ASP A 41 -1.90 9.31 15.61
CA ASP A 41 -2.07 8.00 16.29
C ASP A 41 -3.30 7.97 17.19
N LYS A 42 -4.46 8.16 16.55
CA LYS A 42 -5.67 7.46 16.98
C LYS A 42 -6.12 6.52 15.86
N LYS A 43 -5.68 5.26 15.97
CA LYS A 43 -6.35 4.09 15.37
C LYS A 43 -7.87 4.31 15.52
N ASP A 44 -8.66 4.25 14.46
CA ASP A 44 -8.62 3.21 13.43
C ASP A 44 -7.79 3.47 12.16
N THR A 45 -7.07 2.41 11.76
CA THR A 45 -6.46 2.19 10.43
C THR A 45 -5.24 3.03 10.05
N ASN A 46 -4.08 2.42 10.31
CA ASN A 46 -2.71 2.77 9.91
C ASN A 46 -2.54 3.29 8.46
N ILE A 47 -2.11 4.55 8.30
CA ILE A 47 -1.31 5.10 7.17
C ILE A 47 -0.33 6.15 7.74
N GLN A 48 0.88 6.24 7.17
CA GLN A 48 1.84 7.33 7.40
C GLN A 48 2.20 7.99 6.06
N GLU A 49 2.29 9.32 6.07
CA GLU A 49 2.76 10.17 4.95
C GLU A 49 3.89 11.09 5.46
N THR A 50 4.86 11.59 4.68
CA THR A 50 5.39 11.21 3.35
C THR A 50 6.75 11.92 3.20
N THR A 51 7.70 11.36 2.42
CA THR A 51 8.85 12.14 1.90
C THR A 51 8.98 11.93 0.39
N GLU A 52 8.46 12.87 -0.39
CA GLU A 52 8.61 12.90 -1.85
C GLU A 52 10.10 12.83 -2.24
N LYS A 53 10.54 11.91 -3.11
CA LYS A 53 10.24 11.93 -4.56
C LYS A 53 10.11 10.52 -5.18
N THR A 54 10.07 9.48 -4.33
CA THR A 54 10.12 8.06 -4.74
C THR A 54 8.93 7.23 -4.22
N MET A 55 8.05 7.83 -3.40
CA MET A 55 6.99 7.10 -2.67
C MET A 55 5.57 7.20 -3.26
N SER A 56 5.25 8.24 -4.03
CA SER A 56 3.87 8.52 -4.49
C SER A 56 3.23 7.46 -5.41
N LEU A 57 3.99 6.51 -5.96
CA LEU A 57 3.45 5.47 -6.85
C LEU A 57 2.98 4.22 -6.08
N LYS A 58 3.68 3.84 -5.00
CA LYS A 58 3.55 2.49 -4.41
C LYS A 58 2.24 2.24 -3.65
N GLU A 59 1.60 3.27 -3.11
CA GLU A 59 0.39 3.11 -2.29
C GLU A 59 -0.87 2.95 -3.15
N GLU A 60 -0.96 3.68 -4.26
CA GLU A 60 -2.07 3.59 -5.20
C GLU A 60 -2.06 2.25 -5.94
N ASP A 61 -0.89 1.80 -6.41
CA ASP A 61 -0.70 0.50 -7.06
C ASP A 61 -1.01 -0.69 -6.11
N SER A 62 -0.62 -0.59 -4.84
CA SER A 62 -0.95 -1.59 -3.80
C SER A 62 -2.47 -1.72 -3.59
N LYS A 63 -3.20 -0.60 -3.56
CA LYS A 63 -4.66 -0.57 -3.39
C LYS A 63 -5.41 -1.06 -4.64
N TYR A 64 -4.91 -0.73 -5.82
CA TYR A 64 -5.41 -1.26 -7.09
C TYR A 64 -5.29 -2.79 -7.15
N LYS A 65 -4.07 -3.32 -6.94
CA LYS A 65 -3.75 -4.75 -6.88
C LYS A 65 -4.69 -5.50 -5.93
N THR A 66 -4.77 -5.05 -4.67
CA THR A 66 -5.65 -5.62 -3.63
C THR A 66 -7.13 -5.65 -4.04
N THR A 67 -7.58 -4.66 -4.81
CA THR A 67 -8.99 -4.56 -5.25
C THR A 67 -9.30 -5.56 -6.36
N ILE A 68 -8.40 -5.75 -7.33
CA ILE A 68 -8.57 -6.74 -8.40
C ILE A 68 -8.48 -8.16 -7.82
N GLU A 69 -7.51 -8.44 -6.94
CA GLU A 69 -7.36 -9.74 -6.26
C GLU A 69 -8.64 -10.16 -5.53
N LYS A 70 -9.21 -9.28 -4.71
CA LYS A 70 -10.46 -9.53 -3.98
C LYS A 70 -11.68 -9.72 -4.88
N ARG A 71 -11.76 -9.00 -6.01
CA ARG A 71 -12.87 -9.14 -6.97
C ARG A 71 -12.78 -10.45 -7.75
N LEU A 72 -11.57 -10.81 -8.18
CA LEU A 72 -11.32 -12.04 -8.92
C LEU A 72 -11.50 -13.28 -8.03
N SER A 73 -11.00 -13.26 -6.79
CA SER A 73 -11.28 -14.31 -5.78
C SER A 73 -12.78 -14.56 -5.63
N LYS A 74 -13.58 -13.51 -5.36
CA LYS A 74 -15.04 -13.63 -5.26
C LYS A 74 -15.72 -14.13 -6.54
N ALA A 75 -15.20 -13.78 -7.72
CA ALA A 75 -15.74 -14.30 -8.97
C ALA A 75 -15.45 -15.80 -9.12
N LEU A 76 -14.23 -16.24 -8.79
CA LEU A 76 -13.80 -17.64 -8.91
C LEU A 76 -14.41 -18.55 -7.83
N GLU A 77 -14.76 -18.03 -6.66
CA GLU A 77 -15.55 -18.77 -5.65
C GLU A 77 -16.94 -19.22 -6.16
N ASN A 78 -17.48 -18.54 -7.17
CA ASN A 78 -18.76 -18.92 -7.81
C ASN A 78 -18.61 -20.00 -8.90
N VAL A 79 -17.37 -20.44 -9.23
CA VAL A 79 -17.16 -21.56 -10.16
C VAL A 79 -17.59 -22.87 -9.45
N PRO A 80 -18.47 -23.69 -10.03
CA PRO A 80 -18.98 -24.89 -9.38
C PRO A 80 -17.88 -25.83 -8.90
N GLY A 81 -17.81 -26.04 -7.58
CA GLY A 81 -16.81 -26.90 -6.94
C GLY A 81 -15.48 -26.23 -6.62
N ALA A 82 -15.27 -24.93 -6.89
CA ALA A 82 -14.02 -24.22 -6.59
C ALA A 82 -13.76 -24.02 -5.08
N GLY A 83 -14.81 -23.98 -4.25
CA GLY A 83 -14.69 -23.69 -2.83
C GLY A 83 -14.13 -22.28 -2.58
N LYS A 84 -13.47 -22.08 -1.43
CA LYS A 84 -12.76 -20.83 -1.15
C LYS A 84 -11.62 -20.63 -2.14
N THR A 85 -11.44 -19.39 -2.62
CA THR A 85 -10.32 -19.05 -3.51
C THR A 85 -9.52 -17.83 -3.04
N GLU A 86 -8.21 -17.90 -3.18
CA GLU A 86 -7.27 -16.81 -2.95
C GLU A 86 -6.50 -16.54 -4.25
N VAL A 87 -6.28 -15.26 -4.55
CA VAL A 87 -5.74 -14.81 -5.83
C VAL A 87 -4.62 -13.83 -5.59
N ILE A 88 -3.46 -14.09 -6.19
CA ILE A 88 -2.29 -13.23 -6.14
C ILE A 88 -1.91 -12.86 -7.58
N ILE A 89 -1.84 -11.57 -7.85
CA ILE A 89 -1.56 -11.01 -9.17
C ILE A 89 -0.15 -10.41 -9.17
N ASN A 90 0.60 -10.59 -10.26
CA ASN A 90 1.84 -9.87 -10.53
C ASN A 90 1.59 -8.81 -11.61
N ILE A 91 1.90 -7.54 -11.30
CA ILE A 91 1.65 -6.38 -12.17
C ILE A 91 2.99 -5.72 -12.47
N GLU A 92 3.25 -5.41 -13.75
CA GLU A 92 4.38 -4.57 -14.15
C GLU A 92 3.93 -3.12 -14.32
N GLU A 93 4.53 -2.25 -13.51
CA GLU A 93 4.44 -0.79 -13.62
C GLU A 93 5.25 -0.33 -14.85
N ASN A 94 4.58 0.00 -15.97
CA ASN A 94 5.25 0.62 -17.12
C ASN A 94 5.49 2.10 -16.84
N LYS A 95 6.74 2.46 -16.51
CA LYS A 95 7.12 3.83 -16.09
C LYS A 95 7.43 4.78 -17.24
N ASP A 96 7.56 4.26 -18.46
CA ASP A 96 8.17 5.00 -19.57
C ASP A 96 7.17 5.66 -20.52
N ASN A 97 5.86 5.40 -20.38
CA ASN A 97 4.82 5.97 -21.25
C ASN A 97 4.02 7.05 -20.52
N PHE A 98 4.40 8.31 -20.74
CA PHE A 98 3.74 9.51 -20.17
C PHE A 98 2.24 9.65 -20.53
N ASN A 99 1.76 8.89 -21.52
CA ASN A 99 0.38 8.94 -22.02
C ASN A 99 -0.47 7.70 -21.70
N ASP A 100 0.15 6.56 -21.34
CA ASP A 100 -0.57 5.28 -21.14
C ASP A 100 -0.12 4.58 -19.84
N LYS A 101 -0.78 4.90 -18.72
CA LYS A 101 -0.62 4.21 -17.42
C LYS A 101 -1.32 2.84 -17.39
N ALA A 102 -1.14 2.04 -18.45
CA ALA A 102 -1.71 0.70 -18.54
C ALA A 102 -0.86 -0.30 -17.74
N ASN A 103 -1.13 -0.40 -16.43
CA ASN A 103 -0.56 -1.42 -15.56
C ASN A 103 -0.86 -2.82 -16.11
N GLN A 104 0.16 -3.55 -16.57
CA GLN A 104 -0.01 -4.84 -17.24
C GLN A 104 0.15 -5.99 -16.26
N VAL A 105 -0.86 -6.87 -16.18
CA VAL A 105 -0.74 -8.12 -15.43
C VAL A 105 0.25 -9.06 -16.15
N LYS A 106 1.33 -9.42 -15.46
CA LYS A 106 2.33 -10.40 -15.97
C LYS A 106 1.96 -11.83 -15.68
N GLY A 107 1.21 -12.09 -14.62
CA GLY A 107 0.73 -13.42 -14.27
C GLY A 107 -0.12 -13.44 -13.02
N VAL A 108 -0.77 -14.58 -12.79
CA VAL A 108 -1.74 -14.79 -11.72
C VAL A 108 -1.52 -16.17 -11.12
N LEU A 109 -1.45 -16.21 -9.80
CA LEU A 109 -1.56 -17.42 -8.99
C LEU A 109 -2.97 -17.47 -8.41
N VAL A 110 -3.69 -18.57 -8.65
CA VAL A 110 -4.97 -18.87 -8.00
C VAL A 110 -4.78 -20.09 -7.10
N ILE A 111 -5.16 -19.96 -5.85
CA ILE A 111 -5.22 -21.03 -4.86
C ILE A 111 -6.70 -21.32 -4.60
N SER A 112 -7.15 -22.55 -4.80
CA SER A 112 -8.57 -22.92 -4.68
C SER A 112 -8.69 -24.30 -4.02
N GLU A 113 -9.63 -24.45 -3.08
CA GLU A 113 -9.92 -25.74 -2.44
C GLU A 113 -10.30 -26.82 -3.47
N GLY A 114 -11.11 -26.43 -4.47
CA GLY A 114 -11.58 -27.29 -5.56
C GLY A 114 -10.52 -27.71 -6.57
N ALA A 115 -9.41 -26.99 -6.69
CA ALA A 115 -8.40 -27.22 -7.73
C ALA A 115 -7.55 -28.50 -7.56
N GLY A 116 -7.87 -29.34 -6.57
CA GLY A 116 -7.46 -30.76 -6.57
C GLY A 116 -8.17 -31.61 -7.63
N ASN A 117 -9.36 -31.19 -8.09
CA ASN A 117 -10.05 -31.80 -9.22
C ASN A 117 -9.60 -31.15 -10.54
N LEU A 118 -9.09 -31.95 -11.49
CA LEU A 118 -8.56 -31.44 -12.76
C LEU A 118 -9.59 -30.62 -13.56
N LYS A 119 -10.86 -31.05 -13.60
CA LYS A 119 -11.93 -30.35 -14.33
C LYS A 119 -12.21 -28.98 -13.71
N VAL A 120 -12.25 -28.89 -12.38
CA VAL A 120 -12.43 -27.62 -11.65
C VAL A 120 -11.20 -26.72 -11.85
N LYS A 121 -10.00 -27.30 -11.80
CA LYS A 121 -8.73 -26.60 -12.03
C LYS A 121 -8.65 -25.97 -13.42
N GLU A 122 -9.04 -26.71 -14.45
CA GLU A 122 -9.14 -26.20 -15.82
C GLU A 122 -10.17 -25.08 -15.95
N GLU A 123 -11.34 -25.22 -15.31
CA GLU A 123 -12.42 -24.23 -15.38
C GLU A 123 -11.99 -22.90 -14.74
N ILE A 124 -11.35 -22.96 -13.57
CA ILE A 124 -10.73 -21.80 -12.90
C ILE A 124 -9.65 -21.18 -13.79
N GLN A 125 -8.81 -21.99 -14.43
CA GLN A 125 -7.76 -21.50 -15.32
C GLN A 125 -8.34 -20.80 -16.57
N LYS A 126 -9.43 -21.33 -17.16
CA LYS A 126 -10.14 -20.72 -18.30
C LYS A 126 -10.82 -19.42 -17.88
N ALA A 127 -11.56 -19.42 -16.77
CA ALA A 127 -12.22 -18.22 -16.23
C ALA A 127 -11.21 -17.11 -15.95
N THR A 128 -10.05 -17.43 -15.35
CA THR A 128 -9.00 -16.45 -15.06
C THR A 128 -8.37 -15.86 -16.32
N GLN A 129 -8.15 -16.67 -17.36
CA GLN A 129 -7.66 -16.17 -18.66
C GLN A 129 -8.65 -15.17 -19.28
N ILE A 130 -9.95 -15.47 -19.27
CA ILE A 130 -10.99 -14.61 -19.84
C ILE A 130 -11.16 -13.32 -19.04
N LEU A 131 -11.19 -13.39 -17.70
CA LEU A 131 -11.44 -12.24 -16.82
C LEU A 131 -10.31 -11.21 -16.79
N LEU A 132 -9.08 -11.60 -17.14
CA LEU A 132 -7.91 -10.73 -17.13
C LEU A 132 -7.22 -10.57 -18.50
N ASP A 133 -7.78 -11.16 -19.55
CA ASP A 133 -7.19 -11.24 -20.90
C ASP A 133 -5.72 -11.72 -20.88
N LEU A 134 -5.50 -12.88 -20.25
CA LEU A 134 -4.18 -13.46 -20.03
C LEU A 134 -3.97 -14.76 -20.81
N PRO A 135 -2.80 -14.94 -21.46
CA PRO A 135 -2.35 -16.24 -21.95
C PRO A 135 -2.30 -17.32 -20.86
N ILE A 136 -2.68 -18.56 -21.20
CA ILE A 136 -2.69 -19.71 -20.28
C ILE A 136 -1.39 -19.92 -19.50
N HIS A 137 -0.23 -19.68 -20.12
CA HIS A 137 1.09 -19.85 -19.49
C HIS A 137 1.42 -18.79 -18.42
N LYS A 138 0.58 -17.77 -18.26
CA LYS A 138 0.65 -16.75 -17.20
C LYS A 138 -0.35 -16.99 -16.06
N VAL A 139 -1.20 -18.00 -16.17
CA VAL A 139 -2.21 -18.37 -15.16
C VAL A 139 -1.84 -19.71 -14.55
N TYR A 140 -1.46 -19.70 -13.27
CA TYR A 140 -1.14 -20.90 -12.52
C TYR A 140 -2.18 -21.15 -11.43
N VAL A 141 -2.69 -22.38 -11.34
CA VAL A 141 -3.73 -22.76 -10.38
C VAL A 141 -3.19 -23.86 -9.46
N LEU A 142 -3.41 -23.73 -8.16
CA LEU A 142 -3.05 -24.68 -7.13
C LEU A 142 -4.27 -25.11 -6.31
N GLY A 143 -4.32 -26.40 -5.96
CA GLY A 143 -5.24 -26.90 -4.95
C GLY A 143 -4.81 -26.43 -3.57
N ASN A 144 -5.73 -25.92 -2.75
CA ASN A 144 -5.49 -25.65 -1.33
C ASN A 144 -5.47 -26.96 -0.52
N GLY A 145 -4.56 -27.87 -0.86
CA GLY A 145 -4.17 -28.94 0.03
C GLY A 145 -3.37 -28.33 1.17
N ASN A 146 -3.83 -28.48 2.41
CA ASN A 146 -3.13 -27.96 3.58
C ASN A 146 -1.64 -28.31 3.51
N LEU A 147 -0.79 -27.28 3.43
CA LEU A 147 0.65 -27.39 3.60
C LEU A 147 0.92 -27.69 5.09
N LYS A 148 0.77 -28.96 5.45
CA LYS A 148 1.15 -29.54 6.75
C LYS A 148 2.57 -30.10 6.68
#